data_AF-A0A937A133-F1
#
_entry.id   AF-A0A937A133-F1
#
_cell.length_a   1.000
_cell.length_b   1.000
_cell.length_c   1.000
_cell.angle_alpha   90.00
_cell.angle_beta   90.00
_cell.angle_gamma   90.00
#
_symmetry.space_group_name_H-M   'P 1'
#
loop_
_entity.id
_entity.type
_entity.pdbx_description
1 polymer ?
#
loop_
_entity_poly.entity_id
_entity_poly.type
_entity_poly.pdbx_seq_one_letter_code
_entity_poly.pdbx_strand_id
1 'polypeptide(L)'
;MSKTIIEEKEIKKRNSTKIYLIVASIIFGILILPSLPMIMMSAMMFDSPGSEDSISTITIVISMVSYPFITCIGITIGWILFSKRKYLLAILFASIPALNICIGIIAIIYMMIFCGGNFAC
;
A
#
# COMPACT_ATOMS: atom_id res chain seq x y z
N MET A 1 27.61 30.72 10.74
CA MET A 1 27.98 29.31 10.52
C MET A 1 26.88 28.31 10.90
N SER A 2 26.12 28.50 11.99
CA SER A 2 25.02 27.57 12.37
C SER A 2 23.78 27.63 11.46
N LYS A 3 23.34 28.83 11.03
CA LYS A 3 22.15 29.00 10.16
C LYS A 3 22.28 28.31 8.79
N THR A 4 23.46 28.38 8.18
CA THR A 4 23.75 27.76 6.88
C THR A 4 23.64 26.24 6.93
N ILE A 5 24.07 25.61 8.03
CA ILE A 5 23.98 24.15 8.23
C ILE A 5 22.51 23.71 8.38
N ILE A 6 21.67 24.52 9.04
CA ILE A 6 20.24 24.22 9.23
C ILE A 6 19.49 24.31 7.89
N GLU A 7 19.77 25.35 7.09
CA GLU A 7 19.16 25.48 5.75
C GLU A 7 19.57 24.35 4.81
N GLU A 8 20.85 23.96 4.79
CA GLU A 8 21.32 22.82 3.98
C GLU A 8 20.61 21.53 4.36
N LYS A 9 20.42 21.27 5.66
CA LYS A 9 19.77 20.06 6.17
C LYS A 9 18.29 20.01 5.79
N GLU A 10 17.59 21.15 5.85
CA GLU A 10 16.18 21.26 5.44
C GLU A 10 16.00 21.10 3.92
N ILE A 11 16.88 21.70 3.11
CA ILE A 11 16.88 21.54 1.65
C ILE A 11 17.13 20.08 1.27
N LYS A 12 18.12 19.43 1.90
CA LYS A 12 18.43 18.01 1.67
C LYS A 12 17.23 17.13 2.04
N LYS A 13 16.62 17.35 3.20
CA LYS A 13 15.44 16.59 3.66
C LYS A 13 14.24 16.74 2.72
N ARG A 14 13.97 17.96 2.25
CA ARG A 14 12.93 18.23 1.25
C ARG A 14 13.18 17.50 -0.05
N ASN A 15 14.41 17.56 -0.58
CA ASN A 15 14.77 16.92 -1.85
C ASN A 15 14.67 15.39 -1.75
N SER A 16 15.20 14.78 -0.68
CA SER A 16 15.07 13.34 -0.44
C SER A 16 13.62 12.90 -0.32
N THR A 17 12.79 13.66 0.40
CA THR A 17 11.35 13.36 0.54
C THR A 17 10.63 13.46 -0.81
N LYS A 18 10.96 14.48 -1.63
CA LYS A 18 10.38 14.63 -2.97
C LYS A 18 10.73 13.44 -3.87
N ILE A 19 11.99 13.02 -3.89
CA ILE A 19 12.43 11.85 -4.67
C ILE A 19 11.67 10.60 -4.21
N TYR A 20 11.58 10.37 -2.90
CA TYR A 20 10.83 9.25 -2.35
C TYR A 20 9.36 9.25 -2.81
N LEU A 21 8.67 10.40 -2.71
CA LEU A 21 7.28 10.53 -3.14
C LEU A 21 7.09 10.26 -4.63
N ILE A 22 8.00 10.73 -5.48
CA ILE A 22 7.97 10.47 -6.93
C ILE A 22 8.14 8.97 -7.18
N VAL A 23 9.17 8.36 -6.61
CA VAL A 23 9.46 6.93 -6.79
C VAL A 23 8.29 6.08 -6.28
N ALA A 24 7.78 6.35 -5.08
CA ALA A 24 6.62 5.66 -4.52
C ALA A 24 5.37 5.83 -5.40
N SER A 25 5.12 7.04 -5.91
CA SER A 25 3.96 7.30 -6.78
C SER A 25 4.05 6.52 -8.10
N ILE A 26 5.25 6.43 -8.69
CA ILE A 26 5.47 5.69 -9.94
C ILE A 26 5.33 4.19 -9.69
N ILE A 27 6.03 3.65 -8.69
CA ILE A 27 6.01 2.21 -8.39
C ILE A 27 4.59 1.77 -8.03
N PHE A 28 3.96 2.40 -7.03
CA PHE A 28 2.61 2.03 -6.60
C PHE A 28 1.56 2.39 -7.66
N GLY A 29 1.75 3.46 -8.42
CA GLY A 29 0.86 3.80 -9.53
C GLY A 29 0.87 2.76 -10.64
N ILE A 30 2.03 2.24 -11.03
CA ILE A 30 2.15 1.17 -12.05
C ILE A 30 1.49 -0.12 -11.53
N LEU A 31 1.65 -0.44 -10.24
CA LEU A 31 1.04 -1.61 -9.60
C LEU A 31 -0.50 -1.59 -9.58
N ILE A 32 -1.15 -0.44 -9.83
CA ILE A 32 -2.61 -0.38 -10.00
C ILE A 32 -3.04 -1.18 -11.23
N LEU A 33 -2.28 -1.14 -12.33
CA LEU A 33 -2.63 -1.85 -13.56
C LEU A 33 -2.83 -3.36 -13.37
N PRO A 34 -1.89 -4.11 -12.77
CA PRO A 34 -2.11 -5.52 -12.47
C PRO A 34 -3.15 -5.74 -11.36
N SER A 35 -3.43 -4.76 -10.49
CA SER A 35 -4.47 -4.94 -9.47
C SER A 35 -5.89 -5.03 -10.05
N LEU A 36 -6.16 -4.39 -11.18
CA LEU A 36 -7.51 -4.39 -11.79
C LEU A 36 -7.99 -5.78 -12.20
N PRO A 37 -7.25 -6.58 -12.99
CA PRO A 37 -7.67 -7.96 -13.30
C PRO A 37 -7.70 -8.83 -12.04
N MET A 38 -6.80 -8.61 -11.08
CA MET A 38 -6.81 -9.34 -9.80
C MET A 38 -8.10 -9.08 -9.00
N ILE A 39 -8.63 -7.85 -9.02
CA ILE A 39 -9.92 -7.53 -8.40
C ILE A 39 -11.05 -8.32 -9.07
N MET A 40 -11.07 -8.40 -10.40
CA MET A 40 -12.08 -9.19 -11.10
C MET A 40 -11.99 -10.68 -10.76
N MET A 41 -10.77 -11.21 -10.65
CA MET A 41 -10.54 -12.60 -10.25
C MET A 41 -10.81 -12.87 -8.77
N SER A 42 -10.74 -11.84 -7.91
CA SER A 42 -10.90 -11.98 -6.47
C SER A 42 -12.30 -12.49 -6.07
N ALA A 43 -13.33 -12.19 -6.88
CA ALA A 43 -14.68 -12.68 -6.65
C ALA A 43 -14.76 -14.22 -6.76
N MET A 44 -13.98 -14.84 -7.66
CA MET A 44 -13.96 -16.30 -7.83
C MET A 44 -13.35 -17.04 -6.62
N MET A 45 -12.67 -16.34 -5.71
CA MET A 45 -12.19 -16.94 -4.46
C MET A 45 -13.36 -17.37 -3.55
N PHE A 46 -14.54 -16.77 -3.73
CA PHE A 46 -15.73 -17.10 -2.96
C PHE A 46 -16.59 -18.23 -3.55
N ASP A 47 -16.21 -18.78 -4.72
CA ASP A 47 -16.95 -19.91 -5.32
C ASP A 47 -16.75 -21.23 -4.54
N SER A 48 -15.76 -21.29 -3.63
CA SER A 48 -15.53 -22.46 -2.78
C SER A 48 -16.48 -22.46 -1.57
N PRO A 49 -17.16 -23.58 -1.25
CA PRO A 49 -18.07 -23.64 -0.12
C PRO A 49 -17.34 -23.38 1.20
N GLY A 50 -17.89 -22.48 2.04
CA GLY A 50 -17.30 -22.07 3.32
C GLY A 50 -16.21 -20.98 3.23
N SER A 51 -15.89 -20.49 2.02
CA SER A 51 -14.93 -19.38 1.85
C SER A 51 -15.45 -18.02 2.33
N GLU A 52 -16.76 -17.86 2.42
CA GLU A 52 -17.42 -16.66 2.96
C GLU A 52 -17.24 -16.49 4.46
N ASP A 53 -16.98 -17.58 5.20
CA ASP A 53 -16.71 -17.55 6.63
C ASP A 53 -15.19 -17.42 6.93
N SER A 54 -14.35 -17.55 5.91
CA SER A 54 -12.90 -17.50 6.06
C SER A 54 -12.38 -16.07 6.18
N ILE A 55 -11.89 -15.74 7.36
CA ILE A 55 -11.22 -14.47 7.65
C ILE A 55 -10.04 -14.25 6.69
N SER A 56 -9.32 -15.31 6.34
CA SER A 56 -8.16 -15.25 5.46
C SER A 56 -8.56 -14.85 4.04
N THR A 57 -9.58 -15.51 3.48
CA THR A 57 -10.08 -15.23 2.12
C THR A 57 -10.66 -13.83 2.03
N ILE A 58 -11.48 -13.43 3.02
CA ILE A 58 -12.03 -12.07 3.11
C ILE A 58 -10.90 -11.03 3.16
N THR A 59 -9.87 -11.26 3.99
CA THR A 59 -8.75 -10.32 4.13
C THR A 59 -7.99 -10.15 2.81
N ILE A 60 -7.73 -11.24 2.08
CA ILE A 60 -7.06 -11.18 0.78
C ILE A 60 -7.89 -10.35 -0.21
N VAL A 61 -9.19 -10.61 -0.31
CA VAL A 61 -10.06 -9.87 -1.24
C VAL A 61 -10.14 -8.40 -0.86
N ILE A 62 -10.31 -8.07 0.43
CA ILE A 62 -10.32 -6.68 0.90
C ILE A 62 -8.99 -6.00 0.57
N SER A 63 -7.85 -6.64 0.80
CA SER A 63 -6.54 -6.07 0.47
C SER A 63 -6.39 -5.82 -1.03
N MET A 64 -6.86 -6.73 -1.90
CA MET A 64 -6.81 -6.55 -3.35
C MET A 64 -7.72 -5.41 -3.83
N VAL A 65 -8.97 -5.39 -3.38
CA VAL A 65 -9.97 -4.39 -3.76
C VAL A 65 -9.59 -3.00 -3.25
N SER A 66 -9.12 -2.90 -2.00
CA SER A 66 -8.75 -1.62 -1.40
C SER A 66 -7.46 -1.03 -1.94
N TYR A 67 -6.57 -1.84 -2.53
CA TYR A 67 -5.27 -1.40 -3.04
C TYR A 67 -5.33 -0.17 -3.97
N PRO A 68 -6.10 -0.14 -5.08
CA PRO A 68 -6.16 1.03 -5.96
C PRO A 68 -6.66 2.28 -5.23
N PHE A 69 -7.68 2.15 -4.37
CA PHE A 69 -8.24 3.27 -3.62
C PHE A 69 -7.25 3.83 -2.61
N ILE A 70 -6.62 2.95 -1.82
CA ILE A 70 -5.60 3.32 -0.83
C ILE A 70 -4.40 3.96 -1.53
N THR A 71 -4.01 3.47 -2.70
CA THR A 71 -2.90 4.02 -3.48
C THR A 71 -3.21 5.43 -3.97
N CYS A 72 -4.37 5.65 -4.60
CA CYS A 72 -4.78 6.98 -5.03
C CYS A 72 -4.88 7.96 -3.86
N ILE A 73 -5.52 7.57 -2.76
CA ILE A 73 -5.70 8.42 -1.58
C ILE A 73 -4.37 8.68 -0.88
N GLY A 74 -3.56 7.65 -0.66
CA GLY A 74 -2.27 7.73 0.04
C GLY A 74 -1.26 8.60 -0.68
N ILE A 75 -1.15 8.46 -2.01
CA ILE A 75 -0.30 9.32 -2.84
C ILE A 75 -0.80 10.77 -2.77
N THR A 76 -2.10 11.01 -2.97
CA THR A 76 -2.68 12.36 -2.97
C THR A 76 -2.45 13.07 -1.62
N ILE A 77 -2.72 12.39 -0.51
CA ILE A 77 -2.48 12.93 0.84
C ILE A 77 -0.99 13.13 1.11
N GLY A 78 -0.13 12.23 0.64
CA GLY A 78 1.33 12.36 0.74
C GLY A 78 1.86 13.65 0.10
N TRP A 79 1.38 13.98 -1.11
CA TRP A 79 1.73 15.23 -1.79
C TRP A 79 1.18 16.48 -1.09
N ILE A 80 -0.05 16.41 -0.55
CA ILE A 80 -0.64 17.52 0.23
C ILE A 80 0.20 17.79 1.50
N LEU A 81 0.62 16.75 2.21
CA LEU A 81 1.44 16.86 3.42
C LEU A 81 2.86 17.36 3.11
N PHE A 82 3.41 16.98 1.96
CA PHE A 82 4.68 17.51 1.46
C PHE A 82 4.61 19.02 1.23
N SER A 83 3.51 19.51 0.62
CA SER A 83 3.27 20.95 0.45
C SER A 83 3.20 21.70 1.79
N LYS A 84 2.65 21.06 2.83
CA LYS A 84 2.60 21.58 4.21
C LYS A 84 3.93 21.44 4.99
N ARG A 85 5.04 21.08 4.33
CA ARG A 85 6.37 20.80 4.94
C ARG A 85 6.37 19.70 6.01
N LYS A 86 5.32 18.86 6.06
CA LYS A 86 5.19 17.74 7.01
C LYS A 86 5.82 16.46 6.42
N TYR A 87 7.14 16.47 6.25
CA TYR A 87 7.86 15.43 5.50
C TYR A 87 7.71 14.01 6.06
N LEU A 88 7.75 13.83 7.39
CA LEU A 88 7.58 12.50 8.01
C LEU A 88 6.19 11.92 7.72
N LEU A 89 5.14 12.74 7.85
CA LEU A 89 3.78 12.32 7.57
C LEU A 89 3.58 12.07 6.07
N ALA A 90 4.20 12.87 5.20
CA ALA A 90 4.15 12.63 3.75
C ALA A 90 4.70 11.24 3.38
N ILE A 91 5.83 10.84 3.97
CA ILE A 91 6.43 9.51 3.79
C ILE A 91 5.50 8.42 4.35
N LEU A 92 4.98 8.61 5.56
CA LEU A 92 4.08 7.65 6.20
C LEU A 92 2.85 7.38 5.31
N PHE A 93 2.18 8.42 4.82
CA PHE A 93 0.98 8.27 3.98
C PHE A 93 1.30 7.67 2.61
N ALA A 94 2.43 8.03 2.01
CA ALA A 94 2.89 7.43 0.76
C ALA A 94 3.29 5.95 0.92
N SER A 95 3.56 5.49 2.15
CA SER A 95 3.88 4.09 2.46
C SER A 95 2.67 3.21 2.81
N ILE A 96 1.47 3.80 2.98
CA ILE A 96 0.24 3.04 3.26
C ILE A 96 -0.05 1.97 2.17
N PRO A 97 0.16 2.22 0.87
CA PRO A 97 -0.03 1.20 -0.16
C PRO A 97 0.88 -0.02 0.04
N ALA A 98 2.11 0.19 0.50
CA ALA A 98 3.04 -0.89 0.83
C ALA A 98 2.51 -1.73 1.99
N LEU A 99 1.98 -1.06 3.03
CA LEU A 99 1.39 -1.73 4.18
C LEU A 99 0.20 -2.61 3.76
N ASN A 100 -0.65 -2.13 2.85
CA ASN A 100 -1.76 -2.94 2.33
C ASN A 100 -1.28 -4.19 1.57
N ILE A 101 -0.24 -4.05 0.74
CA ILE A 101 0.39 -5.19 0.07
C ILE A 101 0.93 -6.20 1.09
N CYS A 102 1.61 -5.73 2.14
CA CYS A 102 2.14 -6.60 3.19
C CYS A 102 1.02 -7.37 3.91
N ILE A 103 -0.12 -6.74 4.22
CA ILE A 103 -1.27 -7.43 4.82
C ILE A 103 -1.77 -8.55 3.90
N GLY A 104 -1.94 -8.27 2.60
CA GLY A 104 -2.36 -9.28 1.63
C GLY A 104 -1.38 -10.46 1.55
N ILE A 105 -0.07 -10.19 1.54
CA ILE A 105 0.97 -11.24 1.53
C ILE A 105 0.91 -12.08 2.81
N ILE A 106 0.75 -11.46 3.97
CA ILE A 106 0.65 -12.17 5.26
C ILE A 106 -0.57 -13.09 5.27
N ALA A 107 -1.72 -12.62 4.77
CA ALA A 107 -2.93 -13.44 4.67
C ALA A 107 -2.74 -14.64 3.73
N ILE A 108 -2.05 -14.45 2.59
CA ILE A 108 -1.70 -15.54 1.68
C ILE A 108 -0.78 -16.56 2.36
N ILE A 109 0.26 -16.10 3.06
CA ILE A 109 1.19 -16.98 3.79
C ILE A 109 0.45 -17.76 4.89
N TYR A 110 -0.43 -17.08 5.63
CA TYR A 110 -1.24 -17.72 6.66
C TYR A 110 -2.11 -18.84 6.06
N MET A 111 -2.78 -18.57 4.94
CA MET A 111 -3.58 -19.56 4.22
C MET A 111 -2.72 -20.74 3.71
N MET A 112 -1.53 -20.47 3.18
CA MET A 112 -0.64 -21.54 2.71
C MET A 112 -0.15 -22.46 3.83
N ILE A 113 0.20 -21.91 4.99
CA ILE A 113 0.80 -22.67 6.10
C ILE A 113 -0.26 -23.39 6.93
N PHE A 114 -1.33 -22.68 7.31
CA PHE A 114 -2.31 -23.20 8.27
C PHE A 114 -3.50 -23.87 7.60
N CYS A 115 -3.83 -23.47 6.37
CA CYS A 115 -5.02 -23.94 5.66
C CYS A 115 -4.68 -24.86 4.48
N GLY A 116 -3.40 -25.18 4.28
CA GLY A 116 -2.93 -26.00 3.17
C GLY A 116 -3.25 -25.43 1.79
N GLY A 117 -3.50 -24.11 1.69
CA GLY A 117 -3.93 -23.46 0.45
C GLY A 117 -5.43 -23.53 0.15
N ASN A 118 -6.27 -23.98 1.09
CA ASN A 118 -7.72 -23.96 0.93
C ASN A 118 -8.32 -22.59 1.35
N PHE A 119 -9.28 -22.10 0.57
CA PHE A 119 -10.02 -20.86 0.83
C PHE A 119 -11.08 -21.00 1.93
N ALA A 120 -11.46 -22.24 2.29
CA ALA A 120 -12.41 -22.55 3.36
C ALA A 120 -11.69 -22.84 4.67
N CYS A 121 -11.01 -21.80 5.16
CA CYS A 121 -10.33 -21.73 6.45
C CYS A 121 -10.85 -20.47 7.15
#